data_AF-A0A2I4AJR2-F1
#
_entry.id   AF-A0A2I4AJR2-F1
#
_cell.length_a   1.000
_cell.length_b   1.000
_cell.length_c   1.000
_cell.angle_alpha   90.00
_cell.angle_beta   90.00
_cell.angle_gamma   90.00
#
_symmetry.space_group_name_H-M   'P 1'
#
loop_
_entity.id
_entity.type
_entity.pdbx_description
1 polymer ?
#
loop_
_entity_poly.entity_id
_entity_poly.type
_entity_poly.pdbx_seq_one_letter_code
_entity_poly.pdbx_strand_id
1 'polypeptide(L)'
;MGDPVVMVSLYPEFPQSVMSSLASCGEFVFLMDRSGSMECPINNNKPQETRISSARDTLLLLLKSLPMGCYFNIYSFGSTFEHIFPKSVEYSEKTMEEAVKKVEGMDANLGGTEILQPLEHIYSQPCVPKQPRQLFVFTDGEVENTKDVIDLVKKNAGSHRCFSFGIGEGASSALINGLAKEGGGHPQFISGADRMQAKVMQSLKYALQPAVQDISVTWDLPQGVSATILSPPITAIFQGQRSLIYAQLTGQSSEAAEGSVMVKYTLAGHPSQDQLHFRLKPAEDTGLTVHRLAARSVIQCLESEERQHRGQQDDEEKKKKVVELSVQSGVSSSFTAFIAVNKDNKEPIQGPLVRRNIPTPFFGGAVPMMAMCSIPGPPMARMMCGAKMRKGGPMMSAPCPPPPSFMAADCLTVAQSSASGSWEQPAAPQVQRDPLLQLVSLQKASGSWLLDAHLAAVLGKSSEEVEKSKPAAANKDVYATILALIWLHGFKLDAKEEWELLAVKAASWLQAQNAPCVSECVEAGNALLGCSVEKSNLGL
;
A
#
# COMPACT_ATOMS: atom_id res chain seq x y z
N MET A 1 -30.73 20.18 -6.73
CA MET A 1 -30.27 19.27 -7.82
C MET A 1 -31.27 19.18 -8.99
N GLY A 2 -32.16 20.16 -9.17
CA GLY A 2 -33.12 20.14 -10.29
C GLY A 2 -32.51 20.57 -11.62
N ASP A 3 -31.38 21.28 -11.58
CA ASP A 3 -30.70 21.78 -12.78
C ASP A 3 -29.94 20.66 -13.52
N PRO A 4 -29.57 20.88 -14.80
CA PRO A 4 -28.76 19.96 -15.56
C PRO A 4 -27.40 19.68 -14.91
N VAL A 5 -26.95 18.43 -14.97
CA VAL A 5 -25.64 18.01 -14.45
C VAL A 5 -24.82 17.41 -15.58
N VAL A 6 -23.58 17.84 -15.69
CA VAL A 6 -22.59 17.32 -16.64
C VAL A 6 -21.60 16.42 -15.90
N MET A 7 -21.30 15.27 -16.50
CA MET A 7 -20.23 14.38 -16.06
C MET A 7 -19.15 14.34 -17.14
N VAL A 8 -17.97 14.86 -16.82
CA VAL A 8 -16.79 14.75 -17.69
C VAL A 8 -15.99 13.54 -17.24
N SER A 9 -15.76 12.60 -18.16
CA SER A 9 -14.93 11.41 -17.91
C SER A 9 -13.63 11.53 -18.68
N LEU A 10 -12.51 11.61 -17.95
CA LEU A 10 -11.17 11.68 -18.53
C LEU A 10 -10.56 10.28 -18.50
N TYR A 11 -10.24 9.76 -19.68
CA TYR A 11 -9.57 8.47 -19.89
C TYR A 11 -8.22 8.72 -20.57
N PRO A 12 -7.13 8.82 -19.81
CA PRO A 12 -5.81 9.08 -20.34
C PRO A 12 -5.25 7.85 -21.08
N GLU A 13 -5.00 8.01 -22.37
CA GLU A 13 -4.23 7.08 -23.19
C GLU A 13 -2.99 7.80 -23.71
N PHE A 14 -1.81 7.42 -23.22
CA PHE A 14 -0.56 8.07 -23.60
C PHE A 14 0.16 7.30 -24.70
N PRO A 15 0.82 7.99 -25.65
CA PRO A 15 1.64 7.35 -26.66
C PRO A 15 2.73 6.47 -26.05
N GLN A 16 3.03 5.36 -26.71
CA GLN A 16 4.02 4.38 -26.23
C GLN A 16 5.41 5.01 -26.05
N SER A 17 5.76 6.05 -26.83
CA SER A 17 7.00 6.81 -26.69
C SER A 17 7.11 7.55 -25.35
N VAL A 18 6.01 8.11 -24.86
CA VAL A 18 5.95 8.76 -23.54
C VAL A 18 5.98 7.71 -22.43
N MET A 19 5.27 6.60 -22.64
CA MET A 19 5.22 5.49 -21.68
C MET A 19 6.52 4.71 -21.54
N SER A 20 7.37 4.75 -22.57
CA SER A 20 8.70 4.15 -22.54
C SER A 20 9.71 5.00 -21.77
N SER A 21 9.38 6.26 -21.48
CA SER A 21 10.18 7.12 -20.60
C SER A 21 9.79 6.85 -19.15
N LEU A 22 10.67 6.20 -18.39
CA LEU A 22 10.49 6.07 -16.95
C LEU A 22 10.75 7.41 -16.28
N ALA A 23 9.86 7.83 -15.39
CA ALA A 23 10.07 9.02 -14.58
C ALA A 23 11.31 8.83 -13.70
N SER A 24 12.27 9.74 -13.80
CA SER A 24 13.43 9.83 -12.89
C SER A 24 13.09 10.51 -11.56
N CYS A 25 11.87 11.03 -11.42
CA CYS A 25 11.42 11.83 -10.29
C CYS A 25 10.16 11.22 -9.67
N GLY A 26 10.09 11.19 -8.34
CA GLY A 26 8.97 10.65 -7.58
C GLY A 26 9.34 10.46 -6.11
N GLU A 27 8.36 10.56 -5.23
CA GLU A 27 8.56 10.29 -3.80
C GLU A 27 7.97 8.90 -3.47
N PHE A 28 8.82 7.91 -3.19
CA PHE A 28 8.42 6.53 -2.93
C PHE A 28 8.38 6.24 -1.42
N VAL A 29 7.18 6.03 -0.88
CA VAL A 29 6.99 5.71 0.53
C VAL A 29 6.54 4.26 0.65
N PHE A 30 7.32 3.44 1.34
CA PHE A 30 6.98 2.04 1.61
C PHE A 30 6.46 1.91 3.04
N LEU A 31 5.25 1.43 3.21
CA LEU A 31 4.61 1.17 4.51
C LEU A 31 4.51 -0.33 4.71
N MET A 32 5.30 -0.85 5.65
CA MET A 32 5.48 -2.28 5.88
C MET A 32 4.82 -2.75 7.17
N ASP A 33 3.94 -3.73 7.07
CA ASP A 33 3.38 -4.43 8.22
C ASP A 33 4.45 -5.33 8.88
N ARG A 34 4.59 -5.19 10.20
CA ARG A 34 5.45 -6.01 11.07
C ARG A 34 4.66 -6.54 12.27
N SER A 35 3.35 -6.66 12.14
CA SER A 35 2.49 -7.34 13.10
C SER A 35 2.89 -8.81 13.26
N GLY A 36 2.50 -9.43 14.38
CA GLY A 36 2.86 -10.82 14.68
C GLY A 36 2.36 -11.83 13.63
N SER A 37 1.28 -11.54 12.91
CA SER A 37 0.76 -12.39 11.84
C SER A 37 1.70 -12.48 10.64
N MET A 38 2.62 -11.52 10.47
CA MET A 38 3.66 -11.56 9.44
C MET A 38 4.75 -12.61 9.71
N GLU A 39 4.80 -13.21 10.89
CA GLU A 39 5.67 -14.37 11.18
C GLU A 39 5.14 -15.67 10.53
N CYS A 40 3.87 -15.69 10.12
CA CYS A 40 3.29 -16.87 9.50
C CYS A 40 4.00 -17.23 8.18
N PRO A 41 4.09 -18.52 7.83
CA PRO A 41 4.52 -18.96 6.52
C PRO A 41 3.67 -18.36 5.40
N ILE A 42 4.30 -18.09 4.25
CA ILE A 42 3.57 -17.67 3.04
C ILE A 42 2.79 -18.82 2.41
N ASN A 43 3.30 -20.05 2.56
CA ASN A 43 2.65 -21.28 2.13
C ASN A 43 3.00 -22.45 3.06
N ASN A 44 2.18 -23.50 3.01
CA ASN A 44 2.37 -24.70 3.84
C ASN A 44 3.52 -25.60 3.34
N ASN A 45 4.00 -25.39 2.12
CA ASN A 45 5.01 -26.24 1.48
C ASN A 45 6.45 -25.83 1.85
N LYS A 46 6.67 -24.57 2.19
CA LYS A 46 7.95 -23.99 2.57
C LYS A 46 7.80 -23.16 3.85
N PRO A 47 7.65 -23.83 5.02
CA PRO A 47 7.42 -23.16 6.29
C PRO A 47 8.57 -22.20 6.72
N GLN A 48 9.74 -22.31 6.09
CA GLN A 48 10.89 -21.43 6.32
C GLN A 48 10.72 -20.05 5.66
N GLU A 49 9.86 -19.91 4.66
CA GLU A 49 9.58 -18.65 3.97
C GLU A 49 8.38 -17.97 4.64
N THR A 50 8.66 -17.11 5.62
CA THR A 50 7.65 -16.29 6.31
C THR A 50 7.19 -15.10 5.47
N ARG A 51 6.02 -14.54 5.79
CA ARG A 51 5.52 -13.32 5.12
C ARG A 51 6.49 -12.16 5.30
N ILE A 52 7.04 -11.96 6.51
CA ILE A 52 8.01 -10.90 6.79
C ILE A 52 9.32 -11.10 6.03
N SER A 53 9.85 -12.33 5.92
CA SER A 53 11.08 -12.57 5.14
C SER A 53 10.88 -12.30 3.65
N SER A 54 9.74 -12.71 3.08
CA SER A 54 9.42 -12.42 1.68
C SER A 54 9.23 -10.93 1.42
N ALA A 55 8.59 -10.24 2.36
CA ALA A 55 8.35 -8.82 2.26
C ALA A 55 9.67 -8.03 2.37
N ARG A 56 10.60 -8.45 3.24
CA ARG A 56 11.97 -7.90 3.34
C ARG A 56 12.75 -8.03 2.04
N ASP A 57 12.76 -9.23 1.45
CA ASP A 57 13.47 -9.49 0.20
C ASP A 57 12.88 -8.68 -0.97
N THR A 58 11.55 -8.50 -0.96
CA THR A 58 10.83 -7.66 -1.91
C THR A 58 11.15 -6.18 -1.73
N LEU A 59 11.24 -5.71 -0.49
CA LEU A 59 11.62 -4.32 -0.20
C LEU A 59 13.07 -4.04 -0.61
N LEU A 60 13.99 -5.00 -0.40
CA LEU A 60 15.35 -4.91 -0.93
C LEU A 60 15.35 -4.74 -2.46
N LEU A 61 14.59 -5.57 -3.16
CA LEU A 61 14.45 -5.50 -4.62
C LEU A 61 13.91 -4.13 -5.09
N LEU A 62 12.87 -3.63 -4.43
CA LEU A 62 12.30 -2.30 -4.69
C LEU A 62 13.34 -1.20 -4.51
N LEU A 63 14.05 -1.19 -3.38
CA LEU A 63 15.04 -0.16 -3.07
C LEU A 63 16.19 -0.13 -4.08
N LYS A 64 16.66 -1.29 -4.54
CA LYS A 64 17.73 -1.35 -5.56
C LYS A 64 17.23 -0.90 -6.94
N SER A 65 15.95 -1.13 -7.22
CA SER A 65 15.28 -0.78 -8.48
C SER A 65 14.83 0.67 -8.61
N LEU A 66 14.88 1.47 -7.53
CA LEU A 66 14.53 2.89 -7.58
C LEU A 66 15.47 3.68 -8.52
N PRO A 67 14.95 4.63 -9.31
CA PRO A 67 15.78 5.46 -10.19
C PRO A 67 16.59 6.48 -9.38
N MET A 68 17.70 6.97 -9.97
CA MET A 68 18.44 8.09 -9.41
C MET A 68 17.62 9.40 -9.51
N GLY A 69 17.70 10.25 -8.49
CA GLY A 69 16.99 11.54 -8.43
C GLY A 69 15.59 11.48 -7.78
N CYS A 70 15.13 10.28 -7.41
CA CYS A 70 13.90 10.12 -6.63
C CYS A 70 14.12 10.36 -5.14
N TYR A 71 13.01 10.51 -4.40
CA TYR A 71 12.99 10.58 -2.94
C TYR A 71 12.33 9.33 -2.40
N PHE A 72 12.73 8.88 -1.22
CA PHE A 72 12.09 7.73 -0.61
C PHE A 72 12.08 7.77 0.92
N ASN A 73 11.17 6.98 1.50
CA ASN A 73 11.16 6.67 2.93
C ASN A 73 10.53 5.31 3.17
N ILE A 74 10.85 4.70 4.32
CA ILE A 74 10.31 3.42 4.74
C ILE A 74 9.70 3.60 6.11
N TYR A 75 8.43 3.24 6.21
CA TYR A 75 7.66 3.16 7.43
C TYR A 75 7.41 1.70 7.74
N SER A 76 7.35 1.38 9.03
CA SER A 76 6.90 0.09 9.49
C SER A 76 5.84 0.26 10.55
N PHE A 77 4.89 -0.66 10.63
CA PHE A 77 3.80 -0.56 11.59
C PHE A 77 3.42 -1.91 12.18
N GLY A 78 2.88 -1.85 13.40
CA GLY A 78 2.20 -2.91 14.12
C GLY A 78 1.26 -2.24 15.13
N SER A 79 1.38 -2.52 16.42
CA SER A 79 0.74 -1.72 17.48
C SER A 79 1.31 -0.30 17.59
N THR A 80 2.56 -0.11 17.18
CA THR A 80 3.24 1.18 17.05
C THR A 80 3.80 1.30 15.65
N PHE A 81 4.22 2.50 15.24
CA PHE A 81 4.89 2.69 13.96
C PHE A 81 6.28 3.31 14.11
N GLU A 82 7.13 2.99 13.15
CA GLU A 82 8.51 3.45 13.03
C GLU A 82 8.75 3.97 11.62
N HIS A 83 9.75 4.84 11.46
CA HIS A 83 10.22 5.28 10.14
C HIS A 83 11.74 5.31 10.11
N ILE A 84 12.32 4.96 8.96
CA ILE A 84 13.78 4.95 8.80
C ILE A 84 14.34 6.37 8.81
N PHE A 85 13.67 7.30 8.13
CA PHE A 85 14.05 8.70 8.03
C PHE A 85 12.92 9.61 8.54
N PRO A 86 13.22 10.72 9.24
CA PRO A 86 12.20 11.66 9.72
C PRO A 86 11.34 12.27 8.61
N LYS A 87 11.94 12.45 7.42
CA LYS A 87 11.29 12.91 6.19
C LYS A 87 11.87 12.13 5.01
N SER A 88 11.16 12.11 3.89
CA SER A 88 11.65 11.50 2.65
C SER A 88 12.98 12.12 2.24
N VAL A 89 13.97 11.27 1.95
CA VAL A 89 15.34 11.67 1.60
C VAL A 89 15.61 11.35 0.14
N GLU A 90 16.55 12.08 -0.47
CA GLU A 90 17.01 11.78 -1.82
C GLU A 90 17.67 10.39 -1.87
N TYR A 91 17.39 9.65 -2.94
CA TYR A 91 17.97 8.36 -3.20
C TYR A 91 19.44 8.50 -3.63
N SER A 92 20.35 8.02 -2.77
CA SER A 92 21.80 8.07 -2.94
C SER A 92 22.43 6.78 -2.40
N GLU A 93 23.71 6.54 -2.67
CA GLU A 93 24.43 5.37 -2.13
C GLU A 93 24.31 5.29 -0.60
N LYS A 94 24.58 6.40 0.09
CA LYS A 94 24.56 6.47 1.56
C LYS A 94 23.17 6.19 2.13
N THR A 95 22.13 6.83 1.58
CA THR A 95 20.76 6.67 2.08
C THR A 95 20.21 5.28 1.76
N MET A 96 20.57 4.72 0.60
CA MET A 96 20.20 3.36 0.21
C MET A 96 20.87 2.31 1.11
N GLU A 97 22.18 2.42 1.38
CA GLU A 97 22.90 1.52 2.29
C GLU A 97 22.32 1.55 3.71
N GLU A 98 22.02 2.74 4.24
CA GLU A 98 21.39 2.89 5.56
C GLU A 98 20.02 2.19 5.60
N ALA A 99 19.20 2.38 4.57
CA ALA A 99 17.89 1.76 4.48
C ALA A 99 17.98 0.24 4.36
N VAL A 100 18.84 -0.28 3.48
CA VAL A 100 19.06 -1.73 3.30
C VAL A 100 19.48 -2.38 4.62
N LYS A 101 20.43 -1.78 5.34
CA LYS A 101 20.89 -2.31 6.64
C LYS A 101 19.75 -2.43 7.66
N LYS A 102 18.85 -1.45 7.72
CA LYS A 102 17.68 -1.50 8.62
C LYS A 102 16.65 -2.52 8.14
N VAL A 103 16.42 -2.63 6.83
CA VAL A 103 15.51 -3.61 6.23
C VAL A 103 15.98 -5.03 6.50
N GLU A 104 17.28 -5.31 6.43
CA GLU A 104 17.83 -6.64 6.70
C GLU A 104 17.51 -7.16 8.12
N GLY A 105 17.40 -6.26 9.09
CA GLY A 105 17.04 -6.56 10.48
C GLY A 105 15.55 -6.42 10.82
N MET A 106 14.66 -6.35 9.83
CA MET A 106 13.21 -6.30 10.07
C MET A 106 12.65 -7.67 10.43
N ASP A 107 11.94 -7.73 11.56
CA ASP A 107 11.20 -8.90 12.04
C ASP A 107 9.74 -8.53 12.39
N ALA A 108 8.87 -9.55 12.50
CA ALA A 108 7.44 -9.42 12.82
C ALA A 108 7.20 -9.17 14.33
N ASN A 109 7.76 -8.08 14.87
CA ASN A 109 7.85 -7.83 16.31
C ASN A 109 7.17 -6.53 16.78
N LEU A 110 6.32 -5.91 15.96
CA LEU A 110 5.61 -4.68 16.34
C LEU A 110 4.21 -4.93 16.95
N GLY A 111 3.79 -6.19 17.14
CA GLY A 111 2.55 -6.54 17.86
C GLY A 111 1.32 -6.62 16.96
N GLY A 112 0.28 -5.83 17.24
CA GLY A 112 -0.98 -5.77 16.49
C GLY A 112 -0.87 -5.00 15.17
N THR A 113 -1.99 -4.47 14.64
CA THR A 113 -2.06 -3.92 13.27
C THR A 113 -2.77 -2.56 13.22
N GLU A 114 -2.07 -1.49 13.60
CA GLU A 114 -2.56 -0.10 13.62
C GLU A 114 -2.05 0.72 12.43
N ILE A 115 -2.69 0.55 11.26
CA ILE A 115 -2.27 1.21 10.01
C ILE A 115 -2.69 2.70 9.90
N LEU A 116 -3.68 3.14 10.67
CA LEU A 116 -4.24 4.49 10.53
C LEU A 116 -3.22 5.57 10.95
N GLN A 117 -2.58 5.42 12.11
CA GLN A 117 -1.60 6.37 12.64
C GLN A 117 -0.41 6.63 11.69
N PRO A 118 0.27 5.60 11.13
CA PRO A 118 1.36 5.86 10.20
C PRO A 118 0.86 6.54 8.91
N LEU A 119 -0.34 6.22 8.42
CA LEU A 119 -0.90 6.92 7.25
C LEU A 119 -1.19 8.39 7.53
N GLU A 120 -1.77 8.72 8.69
CA GLU A 120 -1.97 10.11 9.12
C GLU A 120 -0.64 10.85 9.19
N HIS A 121 0.39 10.22 9.77
CA HIS A 121 1.73 10.80 9.81
C HIS A 121 2.30 11.03 8.41
N ILE A 122 2.24 10.04 7.51
CA ILE A 122 2.71 10.16 6.12
C ILE A 122 2.01 11.33 5.41
N TYR A 123 0.68 11.41 5.49
CA TYR A 123 -0.08 12.47 4.83
C TYR A 123 0.09 13.85 5.48
N SER A 124 0.49 13.91 6.77
CA SER A 124 0.87 15.17 7.41
C SER A 124 2.22 15.72 6.92
N GLN A 125 3.09 14.88 6.36
CA GLN A 125 4.37 15.33 5.82
C GLN A 125 4.17 16.08 4.49
N PRO A 126 4.84 17.24 4.30
CA PRO A 126 4.73 17.99 3.06
C PRO A 126 5.19 17.15 1.86
N CYS A 127 4.42 17.18 0.76
CA CYS A 127 4.83 16.55 -0.50
C CYS A 127 6.06 17.27 -1.07
N VAL A 128 6.98 16.50 -1.67
CA VAL A 128 8.13 17.07 -2.36
C VAL A 128 7.64 17.76 -3.66
N PRO A 129 7.96 19.05 -3.89
CA PRO A 129 7.48 19.76 -5.08
C PRO A 129 7.84 19.03 -6.39
N LYS A 130 6.86 18.92 -7.30
CA LYS A 130 6.99 18.23 -8.60
C LYS A 130 7.32 16.73 -8.53
N GLN A 131 7.26 16.12 -7.34
CA GLN A 131 7.48 14.69 -7.16
C GLN A 131 6.21 14.04 -6.59
N PRO A 132 5.37 13.39 -7.43
CA PRO A 132 4.14 12.78 -6.96
C PRO A 132 4.46 11.62 -6.01
N ARG A 133 3.79 11.58 -4.86
CA ARG A 133 4.05 10.55 -3.85
C ARG A 133 3.41 9.22 -4.24
N GLN A 134 4.22 8.16 -4.25
CA GLN A 134 3.84 6.78 -4.53
C GLN A 134 3.94 6.00 -3.21
N LEU A 135 2.78 5.70 -2.62
CA LEU A 135 2.67 4.93 -1.39
C LEU A 135 2.50 3.44 -1.73
N PHE A 136 3.34 2.59 -1.16
CA PHE A 136 3.28 1.13 -1.28
C PHE A 136 2.97 0.54 0.09
N VAL A 137 1.79 -0.08 0.24
CA VAL A 137 1.33 -0.65 1.52
C VAL A 137 1.40 -2.16 1.45
N PHE A 138 2.20 -2.77 2.33
CA PHE A 138 2.32 -4.22 2.47
C PHE A 138 1.66 -4.63 3.79
N THR A 139 0.66 -5.49 3.73
CA THR A 139 -0.05 -5.99 4.92
C THR A 139 -0.70 -7.34 4.64
N ASP A 140 -0.89 -8.14 5.68
CA ASP A 140 -1.71 -9.35 5.62
C ASP A 140 -3.17 -9.11 6.07
N GLY A 141 -3.56 -7.84 6.23
CA GLY A 141 -4.94 -7.36 6.15
C GLY A 141 -5.80 -7.49 7.41
N GLU A 142 -5.23 -7.79 8.57
CA GLU A 142 -5.94 -7.87 9.85
C GLU A 142 -6.21 -6.47 10.47
N VAL A 143 -6.96 -5.62 9.77
CA VAL A 143 -7.26 -4.24 10.19
C VAL A 143 -8.74 -4.04 10.52
N GLU A 144 -9.05 -3.63 11.75
CA GLU A 144 -10.43 -3.42 12.21
C GLU A 144 -11.08 -2.14 11.63
N ASN A 145 -10.32 -1.06 11.48
CA ASN A 145 -10.79 0.27 11.04
C ASN A 145 -10.69 0.50 9.52
N THR A 146 -11.04 -0.51 8.73
CA THR A 146 -10.90 -0.50 7.26
C THR A 146 -11.52 0.75 6.59
N LYS A 147 -12.69 1.22 7.05
CA LYS A 147 -13.36 2.38 6.44
C LYS A 147 -12.58 3.67 6.64
N ASP A 148 -12.12 3.95 7.86
CA ASP A 148 -11.43 5.19 8.19
C ASP A 148 -10.10 5.28 7.43
N VAL A 149 -9.41 4.15 7.29
CA VAL A 149 -8.19 4.01 6.50
C VAL A 149 -8.42 4.33 5.01
N ILE A 150 -9.47 3.75 4.41
CA ILE A 150 -9.81 4.01 3.01
C ILE A 150 -10.20 5.48 2.80
N ASP A 151 -11.00 6.05 3.70
CA ASP A 151 -11.43 7.45 3.61
C ASP A 151 -10.25 8.42 3.74
N LEU A 152 -9.25 8.09 4.57
CA LEU A 152 -8.01 8.85 4.69
C LEU A 152 -7.18 8.83 3.39
N VAL A 153 -7.04 7.65 2.76
CA VAL A 153 -6.33 7.55 1.47
C VAL A 153 -7.06 8.33 0.38
N LYS A 154 -8.40 8.18 0.31
CA LYS A 154 -9.25 8.89 -0.65
C LYS A 154 -9.07 10.40 -0.57
N LYS A 155 -9.03 10.95 0.65
CA LYS A 155 -8.82 12.39 0.89
C LYS A 155 -7.52 12.90 0.27
N ASN A 156 -6.48 12.07 0.28
CA ASN A 156 -5.14 12.44 -0.16
C ASN A 156 -4.81 11.98 -1.59
N ALA A 157 -5.75 11.32 -2.28
CA ALA A 157 -5.58 10.74 -3.60
C ALA A 157 -5.27 11.74 -4.72
N GLY A 158 -5.45 13.04 -4.48
CA GLY A 158 -5.04 14.06 -5.43
C GLY A 158 -3.51 14.14 -5.61
N SER A 159 -2.75 14.05 -4.52
CA SER A 159 -1.29 14.21 -4.53
C SER A 159 -0.54 12.89 -4.37
N HIS A 160 -1.26 11.78 -4.23
CA HIS A 160 -0.71 10.48 -3.87
C HIS A 160 -1.32 9.36 -4.72
N ARG A 161 -0.49 8.38 -5.10
CA ARG A 161 -0.97 7.06 -5.50
C ARG A 161 -0.74 6.04 -4.40
N CYS A 162 -1.68 5.13 -4.19
CA CYS A 162 -1.56 4.05 -3.23
C CYS A 162 -1.59 2.69 -3.95
N PHE A 163 -0.52 1.92 -3.85
CA PHE A 163 -0.43 0.52 -4.27
C PHE A 163 -0.52 -0.33 -3.01
N SER A 164 -1.42 -1.31 -3.00
CA SER A 164 -1.65 -2.14 -1.82
C SER A 164 -1.37 -3.61 -2.14
N PHE A 165 -0.70 -4.28 -1.21
CA PHE A 165 -0.24 -5.65 -1.34
C PHE A 165 -0.78 -6.45 -0.16
N GLY A 166 -1.75 -7.31 -0.45
CA GLY A 166 -2.30 -8.28 0.50
C GLY A 166 -1.43 -9.53 0.53
N ILE A 167 -0.74 -9.79 1.64
CA ILE A 167 0.18 -10.92 1.78
C ILE A 167 -0.52 -12.08 2.50
N GLY A 168 -0.56 -13.24 1.87
CA GLY A 168 -1.19 -14.44 2.42
C GLY A 168 -2.70 -14.52 2.17
N GLU A 169 -3.27 -15.70 2.43
CA GLU A 169 -4.68 -16.00 2.16
C GLU A 169 -5.66 -15.27 3.10
N GLY A 170 -5.18 -14.74 4.23
CA GLY A 170 -5.98 -13.98 5.20
C GLY A 170 -6.19 -12.50 4.87
N ALA A 171 -5.55 -11.99 3.80
CA ALA A 171 -5.58 -10.57 3.49
C ALA A 171 -6.99 -10.03 3.18
N SER A 172 -7.40 -9.01 3.95
CA SER A 172 -8.67 -8.32 3.77
C SER A 172 -8.81 -7.73 2.37
N SER A 173 -9.63 -8.37 1.54
CA SER A 173 -9.93 -7.90 0.19
C SER A 173 -10.58 -6.52 0.18
N ALA A 174 -11.35 -6.18 1.22
CA ALA A 174 -11.98 -4.88 1.34
C ALA A 174 -10.94 -3.76 1.55
N LEU A 175 -9.95 -4.01 2.42
CA LEU A 175 -8.88 -3.06 2.70
C LEU A 175 -7.97 -2.89 1.48
N ILE A 176 -7.44 -4.00 0.94
CA ILE A 176 -6.48 -3.95 -0.17
C ILE A 176 -7.10 -3.32 -1.40
N ASN A 177 -8.30 -3.75 -1.82
CA ASN A 177 -8.96 -3.13 -2.96
C ASN A 177 -9.35 -1.67 -2.67
N GLY A 178 -9.79 -1.37 -1.45
CA GLY A 178 -10.19 -0.01 -1.05
C GLY A 178 -9.03 0.99 -1.10
N LEU A 179 -7.88 0.63 -0.52
CA LEU A 179 -6.65 1.44 -0.53
C LEU A 179 -6.21 1.77 -1.96
N ALA A 180 -6.08 0.74 -2.80
CA ALA A 180 -5.60 0.94 -4.16
C ALA A 180 -6.60 1.71 -5.02
N LYS A 181 -7.88 1.36 -4.96
CA LYS A 181 -8.92 2.00 -5.76
C LYS A 181 -9.09 3.47 -5.43
N GLU A 182 -9.25 3.79 -4.14
CA GLU A 182 -9.48 5.18 -3.73
C GLU A 182 -8.18 6.00 -3.78
N GLY A 183 -7.02 5.35 -3.69
CA GLY A 183 -5.70 5.96 -3.90
C GLY A 183 -5.18 5.93 -5.33
N GLY A 184 -5.96 5.55 -6.35
CA GLY A 184 -5.53 5.60 -7.76
C GLY A 184 -4.34 4.69 -8.14
N GLY A 185 -4.09 3.62 -7.38
CA GLY A 185 -3.10 2.59 -7.70
C GLY A 185 -3.73 1.22 -7.96
N HIS A 186 -2.94 0.16 -7.80
CA HIS A 186 -3.36 -1.21 -8.11
C HIS A 186 -3.27 -2.12 -6.87
N PRO A 187 -4.33 -2.89 -6.58
CA PRO A 187 -4.29 -3.91 -5.54
C PRO A 187 -3.63 -5.17 -6.07
N GLN A 188 -2.76 -5.77 -5.28
CA GLN A 188 -2.16 -7.07 -5.58
C GLN A 188 -2.29 -8.01 -4.39
N PHE A 189 -2.75 -9.22 -4.65
CA PHE A 189 -2.80 -10.29 -3.65
C PHE A 189 -1.65 -11.24 -3.91
N ILE A 190 -0.91 -11.58 -2.87
CA ILE A 190 0.25 -12.47 -2.91
C ILE A 190 -0.12 -13.71 -2.11
N SER A 191 -0.46 -14.76 -2.83
CA SER A 191 -0.79 -16.08 -2.28
C SER A 191 0.39 -17.05 -2.41
N GLY A 192 0.29 -18.23 -1.79
CA GLY A 192 1.41 -19.15 -1.62
C GLY A 192 2.10 -19.68 -2.89
N ALA A 193 1.47 -19.58 -4.06
CA ALA A 193 2.05 -19.94 -5.35
C ALA A 193 2.63 -18.75 -6.14
N ASP A 194 2.38 -17.52 -5.67
CA ASP A 194 2.76 -16.30 -6.37
C ASP A 194 4.21 -15.90 -6.08
N ARG A 195 4.88 -15.35 -7.09
CA ARG A 195 6.14 -14.62 -6.90
C ARG A 195 5.82 -13.18 -6.49
N MET A 196 5.95 -12.89 -5.19
CA MET A 196 5.71 -11.56 -4.62
C MET A 196 6.48 -10.47 -5.37
N GLN A 197 7.74 -10.75 -5.69
CA GLN A 197 8.69 -9.85 -6.32
C GLN A 197 8.21 -9.39 -7.70
N ALA A 198 7.79 -10.31 -8.58
CA ALA A 198 7.33 -9.98 -9.93
C ALA A 198 6.11 -9.04 -9.89
N LYS A 199 5.14 -9.39 -9.03
CA LYS A 199 3.94 -8.60 -8.76
C LYS A 199 4.28 -7.17 -8.30
N VAL A 200 5.14 -7.05 -7.31
CA VAL A 200 5.54 -5.75 -6.75
C VAL A 200 6.35 -4.91 -7.74
N MET A 201 7.22 -5.55 -8.53
CA MET A 201 7.98 -4.88 -9.58
C MET A 201 7.08 -4.38 -10.71
N GLN A 202 6.00 -5.09 -11.03
CA GLN A 202 4.98 -4.60 -11.95
C GLN A 202 4.30 -3.33 -11.42
N SER A 203 3.95 -3.28 -10.12
CA SER A 203 3.44 -2.05 -9.49
C SER A 203 4.46 -0.92 -9.50
N LEU A 204 5.74 -1.20 -9.29
CA LEU A 204 6.80 -0.17 -9.40
C LEU A 204 6.90 0.38 -10.82
N LYS A 205 6.77 -0.47 -11.86
CA LYS A 205 6.70 0.01 -13.25
C LYS A 205 5.55 0.98 -13.44
N TYR A 206 4.34 0.67 -12.96
CA TYR A 206 3.21 1.60 -12.99
C TYR A 206 3.47 2.88 -12.19
N ALA A 207 4.15 2.78 -11.05
CA ALA A 207 4.51 3.92 -10.22
C ALA A 207 5.52 4.87 -10.91
N LEU A 208 6.39 4.32 -11.76
CA LEU A 208 7.39 5.06 -12.54
C LEU A 208 6.86 5.61 -13.86
N GLN A 209 5.63 5.28 -14.25
CA GLN A 209 5.00 5.87 -15.44
C GLN A 209 4.77 7.38 -15.24
N PRO A 210 4.94 8.19 -16.29
CA PRO A 210 4.70 9.63 -16.22
C PRO A 210 3.25 9.92 -15.83
N ALA A 211 3.09 10.94 -15.00
CA ALA A 211 1.78 11.46 -14.62
C ALA A 211 1.49 12.74 -15.43
N VAL A 212 0.22 12.95 -15.72
CA VAL A 212 -0.27 14.26 -16.16
C VAL A 212 -0.34 15.16 -14.93
N GLN A 213 0.34 16.30 -15.01
CA GLN A 213 0.47 17.30 -13.94
C GLN A 213 -0.10 18.64 -14.40
N ASP A 214 -0.15 19.62 -13.49
CA ASP A 214 -0.60 21.00 -13.76
C ASP A 214 -1.98 21.07 -14.45
N ILE A 215 -2.90 20.21 -14.00
CA ILE A 215 -4.23 20.10 -14.61
C ILE A 215 -5.05 21.33 -14.23
N SER A 216 -5.57 22.02 -15.24
CA SER A 216 -6.56 23.07 -15.07
C SER A 216 -7.75 22.80 -15.98
N VAL A 217 -8.95 22.95 -15.43
CA VAL A 217 -10.21 22.71 -16.12
C VAL A 217 -10.96 24.02 -16.18
N THR A 218 -11.15 24.52 -17.40
CA THR A 218 -11.87 25.77 -17.66
C THR A 218 -13.14 25.46 -18.45
N TRP A 219 -14.23 26.09 -18.06
CA TRP A 219 -15.54 25.93 -18.67
C TRP A 219 -15.82 27.14 -19.55
N ASP A 220 -15.97 26.92 -20.84
CA ASP A 220 -16.38 27.93 -21.80
C ASP A 220 -17.87 27.73 -22.09
N LEU A 221 -18.68 28.61 -21.51
CA LEU A 221 -20.13 28.50 -21.50
C LEU A 221 -20.75 29.76 -22.11
N PRO A 222 -21.91 29.64 -22.79
CA PRO A 222 -22.66 30.78 -23.30
C PRO A 222 -23.01 31.78 -22.19
N GLN A 223 -23.16 33.04 -22.60
CA GLN A 223 -23.53 34.13 -21.70
C GLN A 223 -24.85 33.81 -20.96
N GLY A 224 -24.80 33.87 -19.61
CA GLY A 224 -25.96 33.57 -18.75
C GLY A 224 -26.00 32.14 -18.19
N VAL A 225 -25.04 31.28 -18.55
CA VAL A 225 -24.87 29.94 -17.97
C VAL A 225 -23.57 29.89 -17.16
N SER A 226 -23.61 29.26 -15.99
CA SER A 226 -22.44 28.99 -15.14
C SER A 226 -22.37 27.52 -14.73
N ALA A 227 -21.16 27.02 -14.50
CA ALA A 227 -20.91 25.68 -13.97
C ALA A 227 -20.40 25.75 -12.54
N THR A 228 -21.07 25.03 -11.64
CA THR A 228 -20.60 24.79 -10.26
C THR A 228 -20.01 23.39 -10.19
N ILE A 229 -18.73 23.28 -9.85
CA ILE A 229 -18.05 21.99 -9.74
C ILE A 229 -18.45 21.32 -8.42
N LEU A 230 -18.93 20.07 -8.55
CA LEU A 230 -19.44 19.25 -7.44
C LEU A 230 -18.43 18.16 -7.00
N SER A 231 -17.37 17.95 -7.78
CA SER A 231 -16.29 17.02 -7.49
C SER A 231 -15.03 17.73 -6.96
N PRO A 232 -14.17 17.07 -6.18
CA PRO A 232 -12.85 17.59 -5.83
C PRO A 232 -11.99 17.93 -7.07
N PRO A 233 -11.05 18.88 -6.96
CA PRO A 233 -10.12 19.18 -8.04
C PRO A 233 -9.20 17.99 -8.33
N ILE A 234 -8.93 17.73 -9.60
CA ILE A 234 -8.00 16.69 -10.05
C ILE A 234 -6.60 17.32 -10.16
N THR A 235 -5.64 16.78 -9.41
CA THR A 235 -4.27 17.31 -9.35
C THR A 235 -3.25 16.45 -10.08
N ALA A 236 -3.56 15.18 -10.35
CA ALA A 236 -2.77 14.29 -11.19
C ALA A 236 -3.66 13.26 -11.89
N ILE A 237 -3.29 12.89 -13.13
CA ILE A 237 -3.96 11.83 -13.89
C ILE A 237 -2.89 10.83 -14.36
N PHE A 238 -3.15 9.54 -14.16
CA PHE A 238 -2.24 8.45 -14.52
C PHE A 238 -2.85 7.57 -15.59
N GLN A 239 -2.02 6.91 -16.40
CA GLN A 239 -2.52 6.04 -17.47
C GLN A 239 -3.44 4.95 -16.92
N GLY A 240 -4.54 4.68 -17.62
CA GLY A 240 -5.51 3.66 -17.23
C GLY A 240 -6.41 4.06 -16.06
N GLN A 241 -6.16 5.21 -15.42
CA GLN A 241 -7.03 5.73 -14.38
C GLN A 241 -8.10 6.65 -14.97
N ARG A 242 -9.36 6.31 -14.70
CA ARG A 242 -10.48 7.19 -15.01
C ARG A 242 -10.60 8.29 -13.96
N SER A 243 -10.64 9.54 -14.41
CA SER A 243 -11.01 10.69 -13.55
C SER A 243 -12.37 11.24 -13.92
N LEU A 244 -13.17 11.61 -12.93
CA LEU A 244 -14.55 12.07 -13.10
C LEU A 244 -14.71 13.48 -12.53
N ILE A 245 -15.29 14.37 -13.33
CA ILE A 245 -15.68 15.71 -12.91
C ILE A 245 -17.20 15.80 -12.99
N TYR A 246 -17.83 16.21 -11.91
CA TYR A 246 -19.26 16.52 -11.87
C TYR A 246 -19.45 18.03 -11.80
N ALA A 247 -20.29 18.58 -12.67
CA ALA A 247 -20.64 19.99 -12.65
C ALA A 247 -22.15 20.17 -12.76
N GLN A 248 -22.71 21.04 -11.93
CA GLN A 248 -24.09 21.51 -12.04
C GLN A 248 -24.11 22.78 -12.89
N LEU A 249 -24.93 22.79 -13.94
CA LEU A 249 -25.13 23.95 -14.78
C LEU A 249 -26.31 24.76 -14.27
N THR A 250 -26.12 26.06 -14.08
CA THR A 250 -27.17 26.99 -13.67
C THR A 250 -27.31 28.12 -14.67
N GLY A 251 -28.53 28.59 -14.90
CA GLY A 251 -28.82 29.69 -15.83
C GLY A 251 -29.80 29.31 -16.94
N GLN A 252 -30.07 30.26 -17.84
CA GLN A 252 -30.95 30.07 -18.99
C GLN A 252 -30.14 30.14 -20.27
N SER A 253 -30.24 29.13 -21.14
CA SER A 253 -29.63 29.12 -22.47
C SER A 253 -30.64 28.81 -23.56
N SER A 254 -30.30 29.17 -24.79
CA SER A 254 -31.00 28.67 -25.97
C SER A 254 -30.84 27.14 -26.07
N GLU A 255 -31.86 26.45 -26.56
CA GLU A 255 -31.87 24.98 -26.71
C GLU A 255 -30.78 24.43 -27.64
N ALA A 256 -30.25 25.26 -28.54
CA ALA A 256 -29.19 24.90 -29.48
C ALA A 256 -27.79 25.30 -29.00
N ALA A 257 -27.65 25.81 -27.77
CA ALA A 257 -26.37 26.30 -27.29
C ALA A 257 -25.42 25.14 -26.93
N GLU A 258 -24.17 25.27 -27.34
CA GLU A 258 -23.08 24.36 -27.00
C GLU A 258 -22.19 24.98 -25.92
N GLY A 259 -21.70 24.14 -25.01
CA GLY A 259 -20.64 24.49 -24.07
C GLY A 259 -19.40 23.68 -24.39
N SER A 260 -18.24 24.16 -23.92
CA SER A 260 -17.02 23.37 -23.99
C SER A 260 -16.27 23.35 -22.67
N VAL A 261 -15.59 22.22 -22.42
CA VAL A 261 -14.68 22.05 -21.28
C VAL A 261 -13.29 21.95 -21.86
N MET A 262 -12.42 22.89 -21.50
CA MET A 262 -11.01 22.88 -21.87
C MET A 262 -10.19 22.37 -20.68
N VAL A 263 -9.43 21.32 -20.93
CA VAL A 263 -8.51 20.71 -19.96
C VAL A 263 -7.10 21.01 -20.43
N LYS A 264 -6.37 21.84 -19.68
CA LYS A 264 -4.94 22.10 -19.93
C LYS A 264 -4.11 21.32 -18.93
N TYR A 265 -3.01 20.75 -19.39
CA TYR A 265 -2.17 19.90 -18.56
C TYR A 265 -0.74 19.80 -19.10
N THR A 266 0.16 19.27 -18.28
CA THR A 266 1.55 18.98 -18.65
C THR A 266 1.78 17.47 -18.65
N LEU A 267 2.23 16.91 -19.76
CA LEU A 267 2.62 15.50 -19.88
C LEU A 267 4.10 15.42 -20.26
N ALA A 268 4.90 14.74 -19.43
CA ALA A 268 6.36 14.59 -19.65
C ALA A 268 7.09 15.93 -19.94
N GLY A 269 6.67 17.02 -19.30
CA GLY A 269 7.24 18.36 -19.48
C GLY A 269 6.70 19.14 -20.68
N HIS A 270 5.81 18.55 -21.48
CA HIS A 270 5.18 19.21 -22.62
C HIS A 270 3.76 19.68 -22.25
N PRO A 271 3.45 20.98 -22.38
CA PRO A 271 2.09 21.47 -22.19
C PRO A 271 1.19 20.95 -23.32
N SER A 272 0.00 20.53 -22.96
CA SER A 272 -1.03 19.99 -23.86
C SER A 272 -2.40 20.52 -23.42
N GLN A 273 -3.35 20.50 -24.36
CA GLN A 273 -4.73 20.90 -24.07
C GLN A 273 -5.71 20.07 -24.89
N ASP A 274 -6.82 19.71 -24.27
CA ASP A 274 -7.95 19.04 -24.91
C ASP A 274 -9.22 19.85 -24.69
N GLN A 275 -10.06 19.94 -25.72
CA GLN A 275 -11.33 20.65 -25.66
C GLN A 275 -12.48 19.69 -25.96
N LEU A 276 -13.36 19.53 -24.99
CA LEU A 276 -14.53 18.66 -25.04
C LEU A 276 -15.78 19.50 -25.25
N HIS A 277 -16.47 19.28 -26.35
CA HIS A 277 -17.71 19.99 -26.67
C HIS A 277 -18.91 19.17 -26.22
N PHE A 278 -19.92 19.84 -25.65
CA PHE A 278 -21.16 19.20 -25.24
C PHE A 278 -22.35 20.13 -25.48
N ARG A 279 -23.53 19.53 -25.66
CA ARG A 279 -24.79 20.27 -25.81
C ARG A 279 -25.37 20.58 -24.44
N LEU A 280 -25.88 21.80 -24.27
CA LEU A 280 -26.52 22.23 -23.02
C LEU A 280 -27.91 21.59 -22.82
N LYS A 281 -28.57 21.18 -23.91
CA LYS A 281 -29.81 20.40 -23.86
C LYS A 281 -29.50 18.96 -23.43
N PRO A 282 -30.02 18.49 -22.28
CA PRO A 282 -29.88 17.10 -21.86
C PRO A 282 -30.48 16.17 -22.92
N ALA A 283 -29.88 15.01 -23.14
CA ALA A 283 -30.51 13.97 -23.95
C ALA A 283 -31.83 13.53 -23.30
N GLU A 284 -32.87 13.37 -24.12
CA GLU A 284 -34.16 12.85 -23.68
C GLU A 284 -33.97 11.46 -23.05
N ASP A 285 -34.69 11.17 -21.97
CA ASP A 285 -34.74 9.86 -21.31
C ASP A 285 -33.46 9.38 -20.57
N THR A 286 -32.57 10.30 -20.18
CA THR A 286 -31.34 9.97 -19.42
C THR A 286 -31.56 9.61 -17.94
N GLY A 287 -32.79 9.79 -17.43
CA GLY A 287 -33.13 9.59 -16.02
C GLY A 287 -32.36 10.53 -15.09
N LEU A 288 -32.18 10.12 -13.82
CA LEU A 288 -31.49 10.89 -12.78
C LEU A 288 -30.15 10.25 -12.36
N THR A 289 -29.58 9.39 -13.21
CA THR A 289 -28.38 8.61 -12.86
C THR A 289 -27.17 9.51 -12.59
N VAL A 290 -26.91 10.47 -13.48
CA VAL A 290 -25.78 11.41 -13.33
C VAL A 290 -26.01 12.32 -12.12
N HIS A 291 -27.24 12.80 -11.90
CA HIS A 291 -27.60 13.56 -10.69
C HIS A 291 -27.34 12.78 -9.41
N ARG A 292 -27.69 11.49 -9.37
CA ARG A 292 -27.42 10.62 -8.21
C ARG A 292 -25.92 10.38 -7.99
N LEU A 293 -25.15 10.20 -9.06
CA LEU A 293 -23.69 10.07 -8.95
C LEU A 293 -23.04 11.36 -8.44
N ALA A 294 -23.45 12.52 -8.96
CA ALA A 294 -23.00 13.81 -8.47
C ALA A 294 -23.42 14.05 -7.01
N ALA A 295 -24.67 13.73 -6.64
CA ALA A 295 -25.14 13.81 -5.26
C ALA A 295 -24.31 12.93 -4.33
N ARG A 296 -24.01 11.70 -4.75
CA ARG A 296 -23.15 10.79 -3.98
C ARG A 296 -21.75 11.37 -3.78
N SER A 297 -21.16 11.97 -4.82
CA SER A 297 -19.84 12.63 -4.72
C SER A 297 -19.85 13.75 -3.69
N VAL A 298 -20.87 14.62 -3.72
CA VAL A 298 -21.01 15.74 -2.77
C VAL A 298 -21.27 15.25 -1.35
N ILE A 299 -22.15 14.25 -1.16
CA ILE A 299 -22.41 13.62 0.15
C ILE A 299 -21.09 13.09 0.73
N GLN A 300 -20.31 12.36 -0.07
CA GLN A 300 -19.03 11.79 0.38
C GLN A 300 -18.02 12.88 0.79
N CYS A 301 -17.93 13.98 0.05
CA CYS A 301 -17.08 15.12 0.44
C CYS A 301 -17.51 15.71 1.80
N LEU A 302 -18.80 16.02 1.96
CA LEU A 302 -19.33 16.63 3.19
C LEU A 302 -19.13 15.71 4.41
N GLU A 303 -19.39 14.42 4.27
CA GLU A 303 -19.17 13.43 5.34
C GLU A 303 -17.69 13.29 5.72
N SER A 304 -16.79 13.45 4.76
CA SER A 304 -15.34 13.35 5.01
C SER A 304 -14.81 14.59 5.75
N GLU A 305 -15.36 15.77 5.47
CA GLU A 305 -15.00 17.01 6.15
C GLU A 305 -15.52 17.06 7.60
N GLU A 306 -16.76 16.62 7.84
CA GLU A 306 -17.37 16.56 9.19
C GLU A 306 -16.55 15.70 10.15
N ARG A 307 -16.04 14.56 9.69
CA ARG A 307 -15.24 13.66 10.54
C ARG A 307 -13.93 14.29 11.04
N GLN A 308 -13.40 15.29 10.34
CA GLN A 308 -12.11 15.92 10.65
C GLN A 308 -12.23 17.11 11.59
N HIS A 309 -13.38 17.77 11.61
CA HIS A 309 -13.62 18.99 12.39
C HIS A 309 -14.71 18.80 13.45
N ARG A 310 -14.81 17.58 14.02
CA ARG A 310 -15.78 17.25 15.07
C ARG A 310 -15.79 18.31 16.18
N GLY A 311 -16.95 18.97 16.35
CA GLY A 311 -17.21 19.90 17.45
C GLY A 311 -17.34 21.37 17.05
N GLN A 312 -17.43 21.68 15.75
CA GLN A 312 -17.70 23.04 15.26
C GLN A 312 -19.21 23.26 15.00
N GLN A 313 -19.67 24.51 15.06
CA GLN A 313 -21.06 24.88 14.74
C GLN A 313 -21.48 24.47 13.30
N ASP A 314 -20.52 24.37 12.38
CA ASP A 314 -20.74 24.02 10.98
C ASP A 314 -21.10 22.53 10.77
N ASP A 315 -20.86 21.65 11.76
CA ASP A 315 -21.14 20.21 11.63
C ASP A 315 -22.64 19.94 11.46
N GLU A 316 -23.50 20.64 12.20
CA GLU A 316 -24.95 20.48 12.09
C GLU A 316 -25.50 21.05 10.77
N GLU A 317 -24.90 22.11 10.23
CA GLU A 317 -25.28 22.64 8.92
C GLU A 317 -24.89 21.67 7.80
N LYS A 318 -23.67 21.12 7.85
CA LYS A 318 -23.19 20.11 6.90
C LYS A 318 -24.06 18.86 6.94
N LYS A 319 -24.35 18.35 8.14
CA LYS A 319 -25.24 17.21 8.35
C LYS A 319 -26.65 17.46 7.79
N LYS A 320 -27.23 18.63 8.05
CA LYS A 320 -28.54 19.03 7.49
C LYS A 320 -28.49 19.01 5.95
N LYS A 321 -27.43 19.57 5.35
CA LYS A 321 -27.22 19.57 3.90
C LYS A 321 -27.05 18.16 3.32
N VAL A 322 -26.33 17.27 4.01
CA VAL A 322 -26.19 15.85 3.63
C VAL A 322 -27.55 15.14 3.65
N VAL A 323 -28.34 15.33 4.72
CA VAL A 323 -29.68 14.75 4.84
C VAL A 323 -30.60 15.25 3.72
N GLU A 324 -30.64 16.56 3.49
CA GLU A 324 -31.45 17.16 2.44
C GLU A 324 -31.08 16.61 1.05
N LEU A 325 -29.80 16.61 0.72
CA LEU A 325 -29.31 16.11 -0.57
C LEU A 325 -29.57 14.61 -0.74
N SER A 326 -29.38 13.83 0.33
CA SER A 326 -29.66 12.40 0.34
C SER A 326 -31.12 12.09 0.08
N VAL A 327 -32.04 12.79 0.76
CA VAL A 327 -33.50 12.61 0.58
C VAL A 327 -33.95 13.06 -0.80
N GLN A 328 -33.49 14.22 -1.29
CA GLN A 328 -33.88 14.74 -2.60
C GLN A 328 -33.38 13.86 -3.76
N SER A 329 -32.16 13.32 -3.66
CA SER A 329 -31.56 12.49 -4.72
C SER A 329 -31.91 11.01 -4.62
N GLY A 330 -32.37 10.55 -3.44
CA GLY A 330 -32.56 9.13 -3.15
C GLY A 330 -31.24 8.37 -3.06
N VAL A 331 -30.18 9.01 -2.54
CA VAL A 331 -28.85 8.41 -2.35
C VAL A 331 -28.60 8.25 -0.86
N SER A 332 -28.28 7.04 -0.39
CA SER A 332 -28.01 6.79 1.03
C SER A 332 -26.79 7.58 1.51
N SER A 333 -26.88 8.10 2.74
CA SER A 333 -25.75 8.69 3.47
C SER A 333 -25.58 8.00 4.82
N SER A 334 -24.58 8.40 5.58
CA SER A 334 -24.36 8.00 6.98
C SER A 334 -25.47 8.49 7.93
N PHE A 335 -26.30 9.44 7.50
CA PHE A 335 -27.39 10.03 8.29
C PHE A 335 -28.79 9.64 7.83
N THR A 336 -28.90 8.86 6.74
CA THR A 336 -30.19 8.44 6.18
C THR A 336 -30.24 6.94 5.99
N ALA A 337 -31.45 6.38 5.99
CA ALA A 337 -31.68 4.96 5.78
C ALA A 337 -32.92 4.74 4.90
N PHE A 338 -32.90 3.68 4.09
CA PHE A 338 -34.08 3.23 3.37
C PHE A 338 -34.94 2.38 4.29
N ILE A 339 -36.21 2.75 4.42
CA ILE A 339 -37.21 2.02 5.21
C ILE A 339 -38.15 1.32 4.23
N ALA A 340 -38.20 -0.02 4.31
CA ALA A 340 -39.17 -0.80 3.56
C ALA A 340 -40.54 -0.72 4.27
N VAL A 341 -41.56 -0.28 3.55
CA VAL A 341 -42.93 -0.18 4.06
C VAL A 341 -43.82 -1.13 3.26
N ASN A 342 -44.54 -2.02 3.96
CA ASN A 342 -45.51 -2.89 3.31
C ASN A 342 -46.74 -2.07 2.86
N LYS A 343 -47.01 -2.05 1.56
CA LYS A 343 -48.10 -1.24 0.96
C LYS A 343 -49.45 -1.94 1.02
N ASP A 344 -49.49 -3.25 1.23
CA ASP A 344 -50.72 -4.05 1.18
C ASP A 344 -51.63 -3.76 2.38
N ASN A 345 -51.02 -3.45 3.53
CA ASN A 345 -51.72 -3.32 4.81
C ASN A 345 -52.01 -1.86 5.16
N LYS A 346 -51.21 -0.90 4.64
CA LYS A 346 -51.10 0.51 5.10
C LYS A 346 -50.90 0.70 6.62
N GLU A 347 -50.90 -0.37 7.40
CA GLU A 347 -50.58 -0.37 8.81
C GLU A 347 -49.06 -0.30 8.99
N PRO A 348 -48.55 0.61 9.84
CA PRO A 348 -47.14 0.66 10.16
C PRO A 348 -46.72 -0.67 10.78
N ILE A 349 -45.56 -1.20 10.38
CA ILE A 349 -45.00 -2.43 10.96
C ILE A 349 -44.76 -2.15 12.46
N GLN A 350 -45.64 -2.66 13.31
CA GLN A 350 -45.52 -2.53 14.76
C GLN A 350 -44.72 -3.72 15.30
N GLY A 351 -43.54 -3.43 15.82
CA GLY A 351 -42.67 -4.41 16.46
C GLY A 351 -41.38 -3.75 16.95
N PRO A 352 -40.68 -4.36 17.92
CA PRO A 352 -39.38 -3.87 18.34
C PRO A 352 -38.41 -3.89 17.15
N LEU A 353 -37.60 -2.84 17.00
CA LEU A 353 -36.49 -2.80 16.05
C LEU A 353 -35.54 -3.95 16.38
N VAL A 354 -35.56 -5.02 15.60
CA VAL A 354 -34.64 -6.14 15.75
C VAL A 354 -33.40 -5.87 14.90
N ARG A 355 -32.28 -5.55 15.54
CA ARG A 355 -30.98 -5.53 14.86
C ARG A 355 -30.63 -6.96 14.45
N ARG A 356 -30.70 -7.25 13.15
CA ARG A 356 -30.09 -8.44 12.57
C ARG A 356 -28.75 -8.06 11.97
N ASN A 357 -27.67 -8.59 12.56
CA ASN A 357 -26.39 -8.58 11.88
C ASN A 357 -26.51 -9.57 10.72
N ILE A 358 -26.50 -9.05 9.49
CA ILE A 358 -26.42 -9.90 8.30
C ILE A 358 -25.00 -10.44 8.27
N PRO A 359 -24.79 -11.76 8.35
CA PRO A 359 -23.47 -12.34 8.19
C PRO A 359 -22.98 -11.95 6.80
N THR A 360 -21.91 -11.15 6.73
CA THR A 360 -21.10 -11.11 5.52
C THR A 360 -20.52 -12.51 5.30
N PRO A 361 -20.27 -12.94 4.06
CA PRO A 361 -19.61 -14.22 3.81
C PRO A 361 -18.20 -14.14 4.40
N PHE A 362 -18.09 -14.55 5.66
CA PHE A 362 -16.88 -14.67 6.42
C PHE A 362 -16.41 -16.11 6.19
N PHE A 363 -15.50 -16.29 5.24
CA PHE A 363 -14.74 -17.54 5.15
C PHE A 363 -13.68 -17.51 6.26
N GLY A 364 -14.03 -18.01 7.44
CA GLY A 364 -13.10 -18.11 8.55
C GLY A 364 -13.80 -18.35 9.88
N GLY A 365 -13.97 -19.62 10.25
CA GLY A 365 -14.50 -19.98 11.56
C GLY A 365 -13.54 -19.58 12.67
N ALA A 366 -13.88 -18.52 13.40
CA ALA A 366 -13.45 -18.33 14.77
C ALA A 366 -14.66 -17.78 15.55
N VAL A 367 -15.26 -18.64 16.37
CA VAL A 367 -16.32 -18.24 17.29
C VAL A 367 -15.68 -17.38 18.39
N PRO A 368 -16.21 -16.20 18.74
CA PRO A 368 -15.69 -15.47 19.89
C PRO A 368 -16.01 -16.27 21.15
N MET A 369 -14.99 -16.46 21.99
CA MET A 369 -15.11 -17.14 23.27
C MET A 369 -16.03 -16.33 24.20
N MET A 370 -17.34 -16.64 24.19
CA MET A 370 -18.24 -16.14 25.21
C MET A 370 -17.88 -16.78 26.55
N ALA A 371 -17.61 -15.93 27.54
CA ALA A 371 -17.54 -16.31 28.95
C ALA A 371 -18.81 -17.06 29.35
N MET A 372 -18.70 -18.36 29.61
CA MET A 372 -19.79 -19.14 30.19
C MET A 372 -19.91 -18.82 31.67
N CYS A 373 -20.94 -18.05 32.01
CA CYS A 373 -21.55 -18.10 33.34
C CYS A 373 -22.23 -19.46 33.55
N SER A 374 -22.00 -20.00 34.74
CA SER A 374 -22.41 -21.29 35.30
C SER A 374 -23.91 -21.63 35.19
N ILE A 375 -24.24 -22.87 34.81
CA ILE A 375 -25.50 -23.56 35.20
C ILE A 375 -25.24 -25.08 35.38
N PRO A 376 -26.14 -25.89 36.01
CA PRO A 376 -25.81 -26.78 37.11
C PRO A 376 -25.79 -28.27 36.72
N GLY A 377 -25.14 -29.11 37.53
CA GLY A 377 -25.08 -30.56 37.32
C GLY A 377 -26.41 -31.30 37.60
N PRO A 378 -26.63 -32.48 37.00
CA PRO A 378 -27.87 -33.27 37.12
C PRO A 378 -27.88 -34.17 38.38
N PRO A 379 -29.05 -34.75 38.76
CA PRO A 379 -29.25 -35.40 40.05
C PRO A 379 -28.91 -36.90 40.00
N MET A 380 -28.36 -37.43 41.10
CA MET A 380 -28.49 -38.86 41.43
C MET A 380 -28.68 -39.09 42.93
N ALA A 381 -29.44 -40.13 43.22
CA ALA A 381 -30.23 -40.32 44.43
C ALA A 381 -29.46 -40.96 45.61
N ARG A 382 -29.71 -40.39 46.80
CA ARG A 382 -30.17 -41.02 48.05
C ARG A 382 -29.52 -42.36 48.49
N MET A 383 -28.74 -42.31 49.57
CA MET A 383 -28.81 -43.33 50.63
C MET A 383 -28.44 -42.74 52.01
N MET A 384 -29.08 -43.26 53.05
CA MET A 384 -29.27 -42.65 54.37
C MET A 384 -28.12 -42.85 55.36
N CYS A 385 -28.00 -41.89 56.29
CA CYS A 385 -27.73 -41.99 57.75
C CYS A 385 -27.32 -40.58 58.21
N GLY A 386 -27.77 -39.92 59.28
CA GLY A 386 -28.50 -40.28 60.50
C GLY A 386 -27.89 -39.44 61.63
N ALA A 387 -28.72 -38.68 62.38
CA ALA A 387 -28.41 -37.91 63.61
C ALA A 387 -27.53 -36.63 63.47
N LYS A 388 -27.72 -35.49 64.17
CA LYS A 388 -28.50 -35.10 65.36
C LYS A 388 -28.61 -33.55 65.44
N MET A 389 -29.67 -33.02 66.05
CA MET A 389 -29.97 -31.59 66.31
C MET A 389 -29.26 -30.99 67.54
N ARG A 390 -29.03 -29.66 67.55
CA ARG A 390 -29.40 -28.60 68.56
C ARG A 390 -28.47 -27.37 68.41
N LYS A 391 -28.96 -26.17 68.04
CA LYS A 391 -29.70 -25.09 68.76
C LYS A 391 -28.79 -24.04 69.46
N GLY A 392 -28.94 -22.75 69.08
CA GLY A 392 -28.71 -21.56 69.91
C GLY A 392 -28.00 -20.36 69.23
N GLY A 393 -28.67 -19.22 69.04
CA GLY A 393 -28.07 -17.90 68.64
C GLY A 393 -27.69 -17.02 69.86
N PRO A 394 -27.64 -15.66 69.82
CA PRO A 394 -27.47 -14.70 68.71
C PRO A 394 -26.36 -13.60 68.94
N MET A 395 -26.18 -12.73 67.93
CA MET A 395 -25.79 -11.29 67.95
C MET A 395 -24.32 -10.77 68.03
N MET A 396 -24.03 -9.93 67.02
CA MET A 396 -23.24 -8.66 66.94
C MET A 396 -21.71 -8.62 66.61
N SER A 397 -21.47 -8.14 65.38
CA SER A 397 -20.54 -7.07 64.91
C SER A 397 -19.01 -7.25 64.79
N ALA A 398 -18.53 -6.78 63.62
CA ALA A 398 -17.22 -6.22 63.25
C ALA A 398 -16.21 -7.15 62.50
N PRO A 399 -15.36 -6.59 61.60
CA PRO A 399 -15.06 -7.17 60.28
C PRO A 399 -13.78 -8.00 60.17
N CYS A 400 -13.75 -8.86 59.14
CA CYS A 400 -12.66 -9.78 58.81
C CYS A 400 -11.41 -9.11 58.21
N PRO A 401 -10.20 -9.57 58.57
CA PRO A 401 -8.95 -9.26 57.87
C PRO A 401 -8.67 -10.25 56.71
N PRO A 402 -7.79 -9.90 55.75
CA PRO A 402 -7.44 -10.77 54.62
C PRO A 402 -6.50 -11.93 55.01
N PRO A 403 -6.52 -13.05 54.26
CA PRO A 403 -5.65 -14.21 54.52
C PRO A 403 -4.21 -14.02 53.99
N PRO A 404 -3.24 -14.81 54.51
CA PRO A 404 -1.82 -14.48 54.47
C PRO A 404 -1.06 -15.09 53.28
N SER A 405 0.00 -14.39 52.89
CA SER A 405 1.05 -14.84 51.98
C SER A 405 2.20 -15.48 52.76
N PHE A 406 2.56 -16.71 52.42
CA PHE A 406 3.80 -17.42 52.80
C PHE A 406 4.11 -18.39 51.65
N MET A 407 5.34 -18.68 51.25
CA MET A 407 6.68 -18.12 51.41
C MET A 407 7.58 -18.97 50.49
N ALA A 408 8.61 -18.36 49.92
CA ALA A 408 9.92 -19.01 49.75
C ALA A 408 10.98 -17.90 49.58
N ALA A 409 11.47 -17.43 50.73
CA ALA A 409 12.86 -16.98 50.89
C ALA A 409 13.69 -18.25 51.21
N ASP A 410 14.99 -18.36 50.95
CA ASP A 410 16.05 -17.39 51.27
C ASP A 410 17.29 -17.61 50.40
N CYS A 411 17.92 -16.48 50.07
CA CYS A 411 19.30 -16.33 49.63
C CYS A 411 20.16 -16.09 50.89
N LEU A 412 21.45 -16.45 50.91
CA LEU A 412 22.54 -15.61 51.42
C LEU A 412 23.94 -16.23 51.18
N THR A 413 24.66 -15.60 50.24
CA THR A 413 26.08 -15.18 50.26
C THR A 413 27.20 -16.23 50.34
N VAL A 414 28.14 -16.20 49.38
CA VAL A 414 29.40 -15.39 49.42
C VAL A 414 30.24 -15.62 48.14
N ALA A 415 30.89 -14.53 47.71
CA ALA A 415 32.11 -14.41 46.90
C ALA A 415 32.07 -14.49 45.37
N GLN A 416 32.54 -13.37 44.81
CA GLN A 416 33.07 -13.19 43.46
C GLN A 416 34.22 -14.17 43.18
N SER A 417 34.16 -14.83 42.02
CA SER A 417 35.34 -15.11 41.22
C SER A 417 34.97 -15.09 39.75
N SER A 418 35.59 -14.16 39.03
CA SER A 418 35.56 -13.97 37.58
C SER A 418 36.05 -15.20 36.83
N ALA A 419 35.21 -15.76 35.97
CA ALA A 419 35.63 -16.57 34.82
C ALA A 419 34.80 -16.14 33.61
N SER A 420 35.47 -15.46 32.69
CA SER A 420 34.96 -15.05 31.38
C SER A 420 34.64 -16.28 30.53
N GLY A 421 33.35 -16.61 30.39
CA GLY A 421 32.84 -17.53 29.39
C GLY A 421 31.85 -16.77 28.52
N SER A 422 32.30 -16.32 27.35
CA SER A 422 31.45 -15.77 26.30
C SER A 422 30.59 -16.91 25.74
N TRP A 423 29.31 -16.91 26.09
CA TRP A 423 28.31 -17.72 25.40
C TRP A 423 27.96 -16.96 24.12
N GLU A 424 28.73 -17.20 23.06
CA GLU A 424 28.31 -16.82 21.70
C GLU A 424 27.01 -17.55 21.41
N GLN A 425 25.95 -16.80 21.17
CA GLN A 425 24.75 -17.36 20.56
C GLN A 425 25.14 -17.94 19.19
N PRO A 426 24.77 -19.19 18.88
CA PRO A 426 24.99 -19.72 17.54
C PRO A 426 24.23 -18.84 16.56
N ALA A 427 24.95 -18.29 15.57
CA ALA A 427 24.35 -17.56 14.47
C ALA A 427 23.22 -18.40 13.86
N ALA A 428 22.05 -17.77 13.68
CA ALA A 428 20.93 -18.40 12.99
C ALA A 428 21.42 -18.98 11.65
N PRO A 429 20.98 -20.19 11.24
CA PRO A 429 21.39 -20.76 9.97
C PRO A 429 21.03 -19.79 8.86
N GLN A 430 22.05 -19.29 8.14
CA GLN A 430 21.86 -18.43 6.98
C GLN A 430 21.14 -19.24 5.92
N VAL A 431 19.82 -19.04 5.79
CA VAL A 431 19.05 -19.50 4.64
C VAL A 431 19.80 -19.00 3.40
N GLN A 432 20.25 -19.92 2.54
CA GLN A 432 20.90 -19.54 1.29
C GLN A 432 19.93 -18.66 0.49
N ARG A 433 20.19 -17.35 0.47
CA ARG A 433 19.42 -16.38 -0.33
C ARG A 433 19.48 -16.81 -1.80
N ASP A 434 18.37 -16.66 -2.51
CA ASP A 434 18.33 -16.94 -3.94
C ASP A 434 19.44 -16.15 -4.68
N PRO A 435 20.15 -16.76 -5.66
CA PRO A 435 21.24 -16.10 -6.38
C PRO A 435 20.87 -14.75 -7.03
N LEU A 436 19.62 -14.59 -7.48
CA LEU A 436 19.15 -13.32 -8.02
C LEU A 436 19.15 -12.26 -6.92
N LEU A 437 18.56 -12.54 -5.75
CA LEU A 437 18.55 -11.61 -4.62
C LEU A 437 19.95 -11.27 -4.11
N GLN A 438 20.89 -12.23 -4.16
CA GLN A 438 22.29 -11.95 -3.87
C GLN A 438 22.87 -10.94 -4.87
N LEU A 439 22.67 -11.15 -6.18
CA LEU A 439 23.11 -10.18 -7.20
C LEU A 439 22.50 -8.79 -6.97
N VAL A 440 21.20 -8.73 -6.68
CA VAL A 440 20.47 -7.48 -6.40
C VAL A 440 21.06 -6.77 -5.18
N SER A 441 21.40 -7.50 -4.11
CA SER A 441 21.98 -6.90 -2.90
C SER A 441 23.32 -6.20 -3.16
N LEU A 442 24.11 -6.71 -4.12
CA LEU A 442 25.42 -6.19 -4.50
C LEU A 442 25.35 -4.96 -5.41
N GLN A 443 24.19 -4.63 -5.98
CA GLN A 443 24.07 -3.47 -6.86
C GLN A 443 24.23 -2.17 -6.06
N LYS A 444 25.06 -1.25 -6.54
CA LYS A 444 25.20 0.11 -6.01
C LYS A 444 23.97 0.95 -6.34
N ALA A 445 23.77 2.06 -5.62
CA ALA A 445 22.66 2.97 -5.88
C ALA A 445 22.73 3.56 -7.30
N SER A 446 23.93 3.72 -7.86
CA SER A 446 24.13 4.14 -9.25
C SER A 446 23.65 3.13 -10.30
N GLY A 447 23.40 1.88 -9.92
CA GLY A 447 23.07 0.78 -10.83
C GLY A 447 24.25 -0.08 -11.26
N SER A 448 25.47 0.24 -10.81
CA SER A 448 26.68 -0.53 -11.13
C SER A 448 26.98 -1.62 -10.11
N TRP A 449 27.86 -2.55 -10.47
CA TRP A 449 28.44 -3.54 -9.56
C TRP A 449 29.94 -3.35 -9.43
N LEU A 450 30.48 -3.77 -8.29
CA LEU A 450 31.91 -3.83 -8.03
C LEU A 450 32.45 -5.21 -8.43
N LEU A 451 33.65 -5.23 -9.00
CA LEU A 451 34.35 -6.48 -9.29
C LEU A 451 34.98 -7.01 -8.01
N ASP A 452 34.25 -7.82 -7.26
CA ASP A 452 34.71 -8.41 -5.99
C ASP A 452 34.42 -9.92 -5.89
N ALA A 453 34.84 -10.52 -4.77
CA ALA A 453 34.65 -11.95 -4.52
C ALA A 453 33.16 -12.35 -4.40
N HIS A 454 32.31 -11.44 -3.90
CA HIS A 454 30.89 -11.71 -3.76
C HIS A 454 30.20 -11.78 -5.13
N LEU A 455 30.51 -10.85 -6.04
CA LEU A 455 30.01 -10.90 -7.41
C LEU A 455 30.50 -12.16 -8.12
N ALA A 456 31.79 -12.48 -8.02
CA ALA A 456 32.34 -13.70 -8.62
C ALA A 456 31.61 -14.97 -8.12
N ALA A 457 31.34 -15.05 -6.81
CA ALA A 457 30.61 -16.16 -6.20
C ALA A 457 29.18 -16.30 -6.74
N VAL A 458 28.44 -15.19 -6.91
CA VAL A 458 27.09 -15.20 -7.50
C VAL A 458 27.11 -15.66 -8.95
N LEU A 459 28.15 -15.29 -9.71
CA LEU A 459 28.36 -15.73 -11.09
C LEU A 459 28.81 -17.20 -11.20
N GLY A 460 29.07 -17.88 -10.08
CA GLY A 460 29.60 -19.24 -10.04
C GLY A 460 31.05 -19.35 -10.53
N LYS A 461 31.85 -18.29 -10.34
CA LYS A 461 33.25 -18.18 -10.77
C LYS A 461 34.17 -17.81 -9.60
N SER A 462 35.47 -18.06 -9.78
CA SER A 462 36.50 -17.55 -8.88
C SER A 462 36.88 -16.10 -9.21
N SER A 463 37.39 -15.37 -8.22
CA SER A 463 37.88 -14.00 -8.43
C SER A 463 39.00 -13.94 -9.46
N GLU A 464 39.86 -14.96 -9.53
CA GLU A 464 40.95 -15.02 -10.50
C GLU A 464 40.44 -15.22 -11.94
N GLU A 465 39.43 -16.06 -12.14
CA GLU A 465 38.83 -16.27 -13.46
C GLU A 465 38.20 -15.00 -14.01
N VAL A 466 37.48 -14.26 -13.16
CA VAL A 466 36.80 -13.01 -13.52
C VAL A 466 37.80 -11.89 -13.81
N GLU A 467 38.87 -11.76 -13.03
CA GLU A 467 39.92 -10.75 -13.30
C GLU A 467 40.72 -11.08 -14.56
N LYS A 468 40.98 -12.37 -14.84
CA LYS A 468 41.72 -12.81 -16.03
C LYS A 468 40.95 -12.59 -17.33
N SER A 469 39.63 -12.68 -17.31
CA SER A 469 38.80 -12.46 -18.50
C SER A 469 38.56 -10.98 -18.81
N LYS A 470 38.91 -10.06 -17.90
CA LYS A 470 38.70 -8.63 -18.08
C LYS A 470 39.57 -8.06 -19.21
N PRO A 471 39.00 -7.33 -20.20
CA PRO A 471 39.81 -6.62 -21.19
C PRO A 471 40.76 -5.59 -20.55
N ALA A 472 41.95 -5.41 -21.14
CA ALA A 472 42.99 -4.53 -20.57
C ALA A 472 42.54 -3.07 -20.50
N ALA A 473 41.78 -2.60 -21.49
CA ALA A 473 41.25 -1.23 -21.57
C ALA A 473 39.97 -1.01 -20.74
N ALA A 474 39.39 -2.07 -20.15
CA ALA A 474 38.13 -1.98 -19.42
C ALA A 474 38.33 -1.58 -17.95
N ASN A 475 37.53 -0.61 -17.50
CA ASN A 475 37.36 -0.30 -16.08
C ASN A 475 36.69 -1.52 -15.39
N LYS A 476 37.14 -1.83 -14.16
CA LYS A 476 36.63 -2.95 -13.36
C LYS A 476 35.13 -2.86 -13.14
N ASP A 477 34.60 -1.68 -12.79
CA ASP A 477 33.17 -1.49 -12.50
C ASP A 477 32.30 -1.61 -13.76
N VAL A 478 32.84 -1.16 -14.90
CA VAL A 478 32.18 -1.32 -16.21
C VAL A 478 32.08 -2.80 -16.57
N TYR A 479 33.19 -3.55 -16.43
CA TYR A 479 33.21 -4.98 -16.71
C TYR A 479 32.32 -5.77 -15.74
N ALA A 480 32.37 -5.47 -14.44
CA ALA A 480 31.49 -6.07 -13.42
C ALA A 480 30.01 -5.88 -13.75
N THR A 481 29.63 -4.66 -14.14
CA THR A 481 28.24 -4.32 -14.48
C THR A 481 27.79 -5.06 -15.75
N ILE A 482 28.67 -5.19 -16.76
CA ILE A 482 28.39 -5.98 -17.97
C ILE A 482 28.24 -7.47 -17.64
N LEU A 483 29.09 -8.04 -16.77
CA LEU A 483 28.97 -9.42 -16.31
C LEU A 483 27.64 -9.69 -15.60
N ALA A 484 27.23 -8.79 -14.69
CA ALA A 484 25.95 -8.89 -14.01
C ALA A 484 24.76 -8.87 -14.99
N LEU A 485 24.80 -7.98 -15.99
CA LEU A 485 23.79 -7.89 -17.04
C LEU A 485 23.74 -9.17 -17.91
N ILE A 486 24.90 -9.69 -18.34
CA ILE A 486 24.96 -10.95 -19.11
C ILE A 486 24.39 -12.09 -18.27
N TRP A 487 24.71 -12.16 -16.97
CA TRP A 487 24.20 -13.21 -16.10
C TRP A 487 22.67 -13.14 -15.95
N LEU A 488 22.09 -11.94 -15.76
CA LEU A 488 20.64 -11.74 -15.70
C LEU A 488 19.95 -12.22 -16.99
N HIS A 489 20.47 -11.80 -18.15
CA HIS A 489 19.93 -12.18 -19.46
C HIS A 489 20.22 -13.63 -19.86
N GLY A 490 21.29 -14.23 -19.35
CA GLY A 490 21.70 -15.61 -19.68
C GLY A 490 21.03 -16.66 -18.81
N PHE A 491 20.87 -16.40 -17.51
CA PHE A 491 20.47 -17.40 -16.52
C PHE A 491 19.15 -17.11 -15.80
N LYS A 492 18.62 -15.89 -15.87
CA LYS A 492 17.42 -15.48 -15.11
C LYS A 492 16.31 -14.89 -16.00
N LEU A 493 16.24 -15.29 -17.27
CA LEU A 493 15.18 -14.86 -18.20
C LEU A 493 13.76 -15.19 -17.71
N ASP A 494 13.59 -16.29 -16.99
CA ASP A 494 12.34 -16.71 -16.36
C ASP A 494 11.83 -15.72 -15.31
N ALA A 495 12.74 -14.92 -14.73
CA ALA A 495 12.47 -13.91 -13.72
C ALA A 495 12.60 -12.48 -14.27
N LYS A 496 12.54 -12.28 -15.60
CA LYS A 496 12.78 -10.96 -16.24
C LYS A 496 11.97 -9.83 -15.61
N GLU A 497 10.73 -10.08 -15.25
CA GLU A 497 9.85 -9.08 -14.65
C GLU A 497 10.39 -8.50 -13.33
N GLU A 498 11.20 -9.26 -12.60
CA GLU A 498 11.77 -8.88 -11.31
C GLU A 498 13.00 -7.98 -11.44
N TRP A 499 13.84 -8.21 -12.45
CA TRP A 499 15.13 -7.53 -12.57
C TRP A 499 15.22 -6.51 -13.71
N GLU A 500 14.22 -6.41 -14.59
CA GLU A 500 14.26 -5.51 -15.75
C GLU A 500 14.54 -4.05 -15.36
N LEU A 501 13.95 -3.54 -14.27
CA LEU A 501 14.21 -2.19 -13.79
C LEU A 501 15.66 -2.00 -13.28
N LEU A 502 16.24 -3.03 -12.65
CA LEU A 502 17.65 -3.03 -12.24
C LEU A 502 18.58 -2.96 -13.47
N ALA A 503 18.24 -3.74 -14.51
CA ALA A 503 19.01 -3.77 -15.76
C ALA A 503 18.93 -2.44 -16.51
N VAL A 504 17.75 -1.82 -16.61
CA VAL A 504 17.58 -0.49 -17.23
C VAL A 504 18.43 0.57 -16.51
N LYS A 505 18.46 0.53 -15.18
CA LYS A 505 19.28 1.44 -14.37
C LYS A 505 20.77 1.23 -14.61
N ALA A 506 21.22 -0.03 -14.64
CA ALA A 506 22.60 -0.40 -14.93
C ALA A 506 23.04 0.01 -16.35
N ALA A 507 22.18 -0.22 -17.35
CA ALA A 507 22.42 0.18 -18.73
C ALA A 507 22.55 1.70 -18.86
N SER A 508 21.66 2.46 -18.19
CA SER A 508 21.73 3.92 -18.15
C SER A 508 23.04 4.41 -17.55
N TRP A 509 23.52 3.76 -16.47
CA TRP A 509 24.82 4.08 -15.89
C TRP A 509 25.97 3.79 -16.85
N LEU A 510 25.97 2.64 -17.52
CA LEU A 510 27.00 2.26 -18.49
C LEU A 510 27.07 3.22 -19.68
N GLN A 511 25.93 3.63 -20.23
CA GLN A 511 25.84 4.64 -21.28
C GLN A 511 26.46 5.97 -20.83
N ALA A 512 26.23 6.39 -19.58
CA ALA A 512 26.81 7.60 -19.01
C ALA A 512 28.34 7.51 -18.81
N GLN A 513 28.91 6.31 -18.65
CA GLN A 513 30.37 6.14 -18.57
C GLN A 513 31.09 6.33 -19.91
N ASN A 514 30.36 6.25 -21.04
CA ASN A 514 30.91 6.36 -22.39
C ASN A 514 32.16 5.49 -22.63
N ALA A 515 32.13 4.24 -22.14
CA ALA A 515 33.28 3.35 -22.17
C ALA A 515 33.57 2.86 -23.62
N PRO A 516 34.81 2.98 -24.13
CA PRO A 516 35.12 2.66 -25.53
C PRO A 516 35.14 1.15 -25.85
N CYS A 517 35.27 0.29 -24.84
CA CYS A 517 35.50 -1.16 -24.99
C CYS A 517 34.27 -2.02 -24.62
N VAL A 518 33.04 -1.47 -24.68
CA VAL A 518 31.83 -2.20 -24.27
C VAL A 518 31.64 -3.50 -25.08
N SER A 519 31.85 -3.48 -26.40
CA SER A 519 31.69 -4.69 -27.22
C SER A 519 32.67 -5.80 -26.84
N GLU A 520 33.94 -5.46 -26.63
CA GLU A 520 34.98 -6.40 -26.16
C GLU A 520 34.65 -6.97 -24.78
N CYS A 521 34.10 -6.14 -23.88
CA CYS A 521 33.65 -6.58 -22.56
C CYS A 521 32.49 -7.57 -22.65
N VAL A 522 31.53 -7.35 -23.56
CA VAL A 522 30.40 -8.25 -23.77
C VAL A 522 30.86 -9.59 -24.32
N GLU A 523 31.76 -9.59 -25.30
CA GLU A 523 32.35 -10.82 -25.86
C GLU A 523 33.11 -11.61 -24.79
N ALA A 524 33.98 -10.93 -24.03
CA ALA A 524 34.75 -11.55 -22.96
C ALA A 524 33.85 -12.10 -21.82
N GLY A 525 32.79 -11.37 -21.47
CA GLY A 525 31.82 -11.80 -20.47
C GLY A 525 30.98 -13.01 -20.92
N ASN A 526 30.53 -13.00 -22.17
CA ASN A 526 29.84 -14.15 -22.78
C ASN A 526 30.73 -15.39 -22.80
N ALA A 527 32.01 -15.25 -23.16
CA ALA A 527 32.97 -16.35 -23.14
C ALA A 527 33.21 -16.89 -21.72
N LEU A 528 33.31 -16.02 -20.71
CA LEU A 528 33.49 -16.43 -19.31
C LEU A 528 32.28 -17.21 -18.78
N LEU A 529 31.07 -16.70 -19.04
CA LEU A 529 29.82 -17.24 -18.51
C LEU A 529 29.24 -18.37 -19.37
N GLY A 530 29.74 -18.58 -20.58
CA GLY A 530 29.20 -19.56 -21.54
C GLY A 530 27.85 -19.14 -22.11
N CYS A 531 27.62 -17.82 -22.25
CA CYS A 531 26.39 -17.25 -22.78
C CYS A 531 26.59 -16.70 -24.21
N SER A 532 25.50 -16.32 -24.86
CA SER A 532 25.52 -15.64 -26.18
C SER A 532 24.50 -14.50 -26.18
N VAL A 533 24.68 -13.55 -25.27
CA VAL A 533 23.80 -12.38 -25.14
C VAL A 533 24.30 -11.26 -26.04
N GLU A 534 23.44 -10.75 -26.91
CA GLU A 534 23.74 -9.61 -27.78
C GLU A 534 23.79 -8.29 -26.99
N LYS A 535 24.64 -7.36 -27.44
CA LYS A 535 24.78 -6.02 -26.84
C LYS A 535 23.45 -5.25 -26.76
N SER A 536 22.64 -5.33 -27.83
CA SER A 536 21.32 -4.72 -27.92
C SER A 536 20.37 -5.18 -26.81
N ASN A 537 20.44 -6.47 -26.43
CA ASN A 537 19.61 -7.02 -25.37
C ASN A 537 19.97 -6.47 -23.99
N LEU A 538 21.20 -5.99 -23.79
CA LEU A 538 21.66 -5.36 -22.55
C LEU A 538 21.26 -3.88 -22.44
N GLY A 539 20.62 -3.31 -23.47
CA GLY A 539 20.27 -1.89 -23.52
C GLY A 539 21.47 -0.96 -23.80
N LEU A 540 22.51 -1.45 -24.48
CA LEU A 540 23.81 -0.75 -24.68
C LEU A 540 24.13 -0.41 -26.15
#